data_AF-A0A9P3AXD5-F1
#
_entry.id   AF-A0A9P3AXD5-F1
#
_cell.length_a   1.000
_cell.length_b   1.000
_cell.length_c   1.000
_cell.angle_alpha   90.00
_cell.angle_beta   90.00
_cell.angle_gamma   90.00
#
_symmetry.space_group_name_H-M   'P 1'
#
loop_
_entity.id
_entity.type
_entity.pdbx_description
1 polymer ?
#
loop_
_entity_poly.entity_id
_entity_poly.type
_entity_poly.pdbx_seq_one_letter_code
_entity_poly.pdbx_strand_id
1 'polypeptide(L)'
;MNQQTNITDPVQAFRDVFGETPENVLSPTRQAIEVLEWLRAIFYAIDRLNDDDAIRHLANVGKYIADDCGNSIGCQHEEMAGKVKRLRLEQCQ
;
A
#
# COMPACT_ATOMS: atom_id res chain seq x y z
N MET A 1 4.20 29.24 35.41
CA MET A 1 3.45 28.67 34.27
C MET A 1 4.45 28.51 33.13
N ASN A 2 4.98 27.31 32.92
CA ASN A 2 5.85 27.02 31.78
C ASN A 2 5.10 26.02 30.90
N GLN A 3 4.59 26.49 29.77
CA GLN A 3 4.12 25.61 28.70
C GLN A 3 5.37 25.07 28.00
N GLN A 4 5.73 23.83 28.33
CA GLN A 4 6.71 23.05 27.59
C GLN A 4 6.09 22.81 26.20
N THR A 5 6.64 23.44 25.16
CA THR A 5 6.32 23.10 23.77
C THR A 5 6.65 21.63 23.58
N ASN A 6 5.64 20.79 23.41
CA ASN A 6 5.79 19.35 23.21
C ASN A 6 6.28 19.14 21.77
N ILE A 7 7.56 19.41 21.52
CA ILE A 7 8.20 19.07 20.25
C ILE A 7 8.34 17.55 20.26
N THR A 8 7.42 16.86 19.59
CA THR A 8 7.54 15.43 19.34
C THR A 8 8.89 15.19 18.67
N ASP A 9 9.74 14.34 19.27
CA ASP A 9 11.01 13.91 18.70
C ASP A 9 10.78 13.50 17.23
N PRO A 10 11.49 14.08 16.25
CA PRO A 10 11.33 13.73 14.84
C PRO A 10 11.42 12.23 14.57
N VAL A 11 12.21 11.50 15.35
CA VAL A 11 12.33 10.04 15.24
C VAL A 11 11.05 9.35 15.71
N GLN A 12 10.46 9.81 16.81
CA GLN A 12 9.19 9.27 17.31
C GLN A 12 8.05 9.59 16.35
N ALA A 13 7.98 10.83 15.86
CA ALA A 13 7.01 11.24 14.84
C ALA A 13 7.10 10.39 13.57
N PHE A 14 8.33 10.04 13.14
CA PHE A 14 8.54 9.14 12.02
C PHE A 14 8.00 7.73 12.31
N ARG A 15 8.30 7.17 13.48
CA ARG A 15 7.80 5.84 13.89
C ARG A 15 6.29 5.79 14.01
N ASP A 16 5.67 6.83 14.54
CA ASP A 16 4.22 6.91 14.71
C ASP A 16 3.47 6.89 13.37
N VAL A 17 4.09 7.44 12.30
CA VAL A 17 3.54 7.44 10.94
C VAL A 17 3.86 6.16 10.18
N PHE A 18 5.15 5.84 10.12
CA PHE A 18 5.70 4.87 9.19
C PHE A 18 5.94 3.51 9.81
N GLY A 19 5.81 3.39 11.14
CA GLY A 19 6.05 2.18 11.92
C GLY A 19 7.47 2.11 12.51
N GLU A 20 7.67 1.11 13.36
CA GLU A 20 8.91 0.91 14.14
C GLU A 20 10.08 0.41 13.29
N THR A 21 9.79 -0.24 12.15
CA THR A 21 10.79 -0.90 11.32
C THR A 21 10.69 -0.46 9.86
N PRO A 22 11.80 -0.52 9.09
CA PRO A 22 11.74 -0.27 7.65
C PRO A 22 10.72 -1.15 6.91
N GLU A 23 10.44 -2.35 7.43
CA GLU A 23 9.48 -3.29 6.84
C GLU A 23 8.05 -2.71 6.79
N ASN A 24 7.68 -1.84 7.74
CA ASN A 24 6.37 -1.21 7.76
C ASN A 24 6.11 -0.31 6.55
N VAL A 25 7.17 0.21 5.92
CA VAL A 25 7.08 1.03 4.69
C VAL A 25 7.37 0.19 3.44
N LEU A 26 8.25 -0.80 3.55
CA LEU A 26 8.67 -1.62 2.40
C LEU A 26 7.64 -2.71 2.05
N SER A 27 6.92 -3.26 3.03
CA SER A 27 5.98 -4.35 2.82
C SER A 27 4.87 -4.03 1.81
N PRO A 28 4.19 -2.87 1.86
CA PRO A 28 3.20 -2.49 0.84
C PRO A 28 3.80 -2.43 -0.58
N THR A 29 5.05 -1.94 -0.69
CA THR A 29 5.76 -1.85 -1.97
C THR A 29 6.10 -3.24 -2.51
N ARG A 30 6.57 -4.16 -1.64
CA ARG A 30 6.84 -5.56 -2.03
C ARG A 30 5.57 -6.27 -2.48
N GLN A 31 4.48 -6.12 -1.73
CA GLN A 31 3.18 -6.67 -2.11
C GLN A 31 2.72 -6.14 -3.47
N ALA A 32 2.87 -4.84 -3.73
CA ALA A 32 2.54 -4.26 -5.04
C ALA A 32 3.38 -4.85 -6.18
N ILE A 33 4.67 -5.11 -5.95
CA ILE A 33 5.55 -5.76 -6.94
C ILE A 33 5.08 -7.19 -7.22
N GLU A 34 4.82 -7.98 -6.20
CA GLU A 34 4.35 -9.37 -6.34
C GLU A 34 3.05 -9.45 -7.15
N VAL A 35 2.11 -8.54 -6.86
CA VAL A 35 0.84 -8.42 -7.59
C VAL A 35 1.07 -8.11 -9.07
N LEU A 36 1.98 -7.18 -9.39
CA LEU A 36 2.33 -6.85 -10.78
C LEU A 36 2.98 -8.04 -11.50
N GLU A 37 3.78 -8.85 -10.79
CA GLU A 37 4.35 -10.06 -11.36
C GLU A 37 3.29 -11.13 -11.68
N TRP A 38 2.30 -11.31 -10.80
CA TRP A 38 1.17 -12.20 -11.06
C TRP A 38 0.33 -11.73 -12.25
N LEU A 39 0.01 -10.43 -12.33
CA LEU A 39 -0.73 -9.86 -13.45
C LEU A 39 0.04 -10.01 -14.77
N ARG A 40 1.37 -9.81 -14.75
CA ARG A 40 2.23 -10.05 -15.91
C ARG A 40 2.16 -11.51 -16.37
N ALA A 41 2.19 -12.46 -15.45
CA ALA A 41 2.07 -13.89 -15.77
C ALA A 41 0.69 -14.22 -16.38
N ILE A 42 -0.38 -13.63 -15.86
CA ILE A 42 -1.74 -13.78 -16.40
C ILE A 42 -1.82 -13.24 -17.83
N PHE A 43 -1.32 -12.02 -18.09
CA PHE A 43 -1.31 -11.46 -19.43
C PHE A 43 -0.47 -12.28 -20.41
N TYR A 44 0.69 -12.77 -19.96
CA TYR A 44 1.53 -13.66 -20.76
C TYR A 44 0.83 -14.98 -21.12
N ALA A 45 0.04 -15.54 -20.21
CA ALA A 45 -0.75 -16.74 -20.45
C ALA A 45 -1.90 -16.48 -21.44
N ILE A 46 -2.65 -15.38 -21.25
CA ILE A 46 -3.73 -14.96 -22.16
C ILE A 46 -3.21 -14.81 -23.60
N ASP A 47 -2.05 -14.19 -23.79
CA ASP A 47 -1.40 -13.99 -25.10
C ASP A 47 -1.06 -15.30 -25.85
N ARG A 48 -1.04 -16.44 -25.15
CA ARG A 48 -0.69 -17.76 -25.70
C ARG A 48 -1.88 -18.72 -25.80
N LEU A 49 -3.03 -18.32 -25.29
CA LEU A 49 -4.24 -19.13 -25.33
C LEU A 49 -5.05 -18.82 -26.59
N ASN A 50 -5.67 -19.86 -27.15
CA ASN A 50 -6.64 -19.75 -28.24
C ASN A 50 -8.05 -20.15 -27.79
N ASP A 51 -8.26 -20.26 -26.48
CA ASP A 51 -9.52 -20.66 -25.86
C ASP A 51 -10.13 -19.46 -25.12
N ASP A 52 -11.24 -18.96 -25.65
CA ASP A 52 -11.97 -17.80 -25.11
C ASP A 52 -12.45 -18.01 -23.67
N ASP A 53 -12.80 -19.24 -23.28
CA ASP A 53 -13.25 -19.53 -21.92
C ASP A 53 -12.06 -19.51 -20.94
N ALA A 54 -10.91 -20.07 -21.34
CA ALA A 54 -9.68 -19.99 -20.57
C ALA A 54 -9.18 -18.54 -20.43
N ILE A 55 -9.23 -17.75 -21.51
CA ILE A 55 -8.90 -16.33 -21.50
C ILE A 55 -9.82 -15.57 -20.54
N ARG A 56 -11.13 -15.79 -20.61
CA ARG A 56 -12.12 -15.14 -19.73
C ARG A 56 -11.89 -15.51 -18.27
N HIS A 57 -11.57 -16.77 -18.00
CA HIS A 57 -11.27 -17.22 -16.64
C HIS A 57 -10.03 -16.51 -16.09
N LEU A 58 -8.93 -16.48 -16.85
CA LEU A 58 -7.70 -15.78 -16.44
C LEU A 58 -7.91 -14.27 -16.27
N ALA A 59 -8.70 -13.64 -17.13
CA ALA A 59 -9.04 -12.22 -16.99
C ALA A 59 -9.81 -11.96 -15.69
N ASN A 60 -10.74 -12.84 -15.31
CA ASN A 60 -11.46 -12.74 -14.03
C ASN A 60 -10.54 -12.93 -12.83
N VAL A 61 -9.58 -13.85 -12.89
CA VAL A 61 -8.56 -14.03 -11.85
C VAL A 61 -7.69 -12.77 -11.73
N GLY A 62 -7.24 -12.21 -12.86
CA GLY A 62 -6.48 -10.96 -12.88
C GLY A 62 -7.24 -9.80 -12.26
N LYS A 63 -8.54 -9.68 -12.58
CA LYS A 63 -9.42 -8.68 -11.95
C LYS A 63 -9.50 -8.88 -10.44
N TYR A 64 -9.77 -10.11 -9.98
CA TYR A 64 -9.86 -10.40 -8.54
C TYR A 64 -8.58 -10.01 -7.78
N ILE A 65 -7.41 -10.38 -8.31
CA ILE A 65 -6.11 -10.02 -7.74
C ILE A 65 -5.95 -8.50 -7.67
N ALA A 66 -6.25 -7.79 -8.75
CA ALA A 66 -6.13 -6.34 -8.81
C ALA A 66 -7.06 -5.64 -7.80
N ASP A 67 -8.31 -6.09 -7.69
CA ASP A 67 -9.31 -5.51 -6.79
C ASP A 67 -8.93 -5.76 -5.32
N ASP A 68 -8.60 -6.99 -4.96
CA ASP A 68 -8.28 -7.39 -3.58
C ASP A 68 -6.99 -6.70 -3.08
N CYS A 69 -5.92 -6.79 -3.88
CA CYS A 69 -4.63 -6.23 -3.50
C CYS A 69 -4.63 -4.70 -3.59
N GLY A 70 -5.30 -4.13 -4.59
CA GLY A 70 -5.45 -2.68 -4.74
C GLY A 70 -6.17 -2.07 -3.55
N ASN A 71 -7.21 -2.74 -3.04
CA ASN A 71 -7.90 -2.30 -1.83
C ASN A 71 -7.00 -2.37 -0.59
N SER A 72 -6.25 -3.46 -0.41
CA SER A 72 -5.33 -3.62 0.72
C SER A 72 -4.24 -2.53 0.72
N ILE A 73 -3.57 -2.33 -0.42
CA ILE A 73 -2.52 -1.31 -0.59
C ILE A 73 -3.10 0.10 -0.42
N GLY A 74 -4.29 0.35 -1.00
CA GLY A 74 -5.00 1.62 -0.87
C GLY A 74 -5.31 1.97 0.58
N CYS A 75 -5.87 1.03 1.34
CA CYS A 75 -6.15 1.20 2.77
C CYS A 75 -4.89 1.57 3.56
N GLN A 76 -3.78 0.87 3.33
CA GLN A 76 -2.51 1.13 4.02
C GLN A 76 -1.95 2.53 3.68
N HIS A 77 -2.04 2.93 2.41
CA HIS A 77 -1.61 4.25 1.97
C HIS A 77 -2.47 5.36 2.58
N GLU A 78 -3.79 5.20 2.57
CA GLU A 78 -4.73 6.16 3.17
C GLU A 78 -4.51 6.32 4.68
N GLU A 79 -4.27 5.22 5.39
CA GLU A 79 -3.95 5.24 6.82
C GLU A 79 -2.68 6.06 7.10
N MET A 80 -1.61 5.81 6.33
CA MET A 80 -0.33 6.49 6.46
C MET A 80 -0.45 7.98 6.13
N ALA A 81 -1.13 8.33 5.03
CA ALA A 81 -1.40 9.72 4.67
C ALA A 81 -2.24 10.44 5.75
N GLY A 82 -3.20 9.74 6.34
CA GLY A 82 -3.98 10.23 7.47
C GLY A 82 -3.12 10.53 8.70
N LYS A 83 -2.17 9.66 9.05
CA LYS A 83 -1.21 9.87 10.14
C LYS A 83 -0.33 11.09 9.90
N VAL A 84 0.22 11.25 8.68
CA VAL A 84 1.01 12.44 8.29
C VAL A 84 0.19 13.73 8.45
N LYS A 85 -1.07 13.72 8.00
CA LYS A 85 -1.95 14.89 8.09
C LYS A 85 -2.23 15.28 9.54
N ARG A 86 -2.43 14.32 10.44
CA ARG A 86 -2.66 14.57 11.87
C ARG A 86 -1.43 15.18 12.54
N LEU A 87 -0.23 14.60 12.32
CA LEU A 87 1.01 15.17 12.86
C LEU A 87 1.23 16.62 12.42
N ARG A 88 0.94 16.94 11.15
CA ARG A 88 1.05 18.31 10.65
C ARG A 88 0.11 19.29 11.36
N LEU A 89 -1.09 18.84 11.74
CA LEU A 89 -2.07 19.67 12.44
C LEU A 89 -1.70 19.88 13.91
N GLU A 90 -1.13 18.87 14.56
CA GLU A 90 -0.65 18.94 15.95
C GLU A 90 0.57 19.88 16.10
N GLN A 91 1.41 20.01 15.08
CA GLN A 91 2.54 20.95 15.09
C GLN A 91 2.15 22.43 14.88
N CYS A 92 0.90 22.72 14.51
CA CYS A 92 0.39 24.08 14.26
C CYS A 92 -0.48 24.63 15.41
N GLN A 93 -0.63 23.89 16.51
CA GLN A 93 -1.36 24.29 17.72
C GLN A 93 -0.39 24.54 18.87
#